data_AF-A0A6V7BAN0-F1
#
_entry.id   AF-A0A6V7BAN0-F1
#
_cell.length_a   1.000
_cell.length_b   1.000
_cell.length_c   1.000
_cell.angle_alpha   90.00
_cell.angle_beta   90.00
_cell.angle_gamma   90.00
#
_symmetry.space_group_name_H-M   'P 1'
#
loop_
_entity.id
_entity.type
_entity.pdbx_description
1 polymer ?
#
loop_
_entity_poly.entity_id
_entity_poly.type
_entity_poly.pdbx_seq_one_letter_code
_entity_poly.pdbx_strand_id
1 'polypeptide(L)'
;MVDNLQSTINGSPFLADEIKKSATTVDPSDRQRPLRAHLEGFGFLGPGIAAGGTYDGSNKIMNLPPLGLQTGSAANPLGTFNDRDMTFVLGHEIQHSFNHASKNQATNKFLADVETQSKARGPVHDYTDELRNYIQAGREDEAKAEIAGWNALLSKQQQLNPSAGLKEMHGTQIDRVNDFVKKDPSTGLITGKPGLTFNQDSSLSQTSGNITAMGHHYFDRPSPLYSQPGQRPVGIGEHRNSAGALQPTADYPNYYGTWGVEQILQAEDRANVLHQGVRPQVTIDMAALGLKEHLIENEGLDRGPNKAPFPYHDSSTAPPSLHHFDHTQDGSVNRAHDHTYVPVVPSAPAAAGPRGPDDPAHPDHAMLEQIRGGVRKIDESVGKPYDDMSERVSRSLLAACKDNSEAHPHVTGYALASNALSRVDHVVMSKTGNVFAVEGRMDDPAHKRAHVEIDQAIHIPVEQSDQKLLAANQAIAQERTLAQQQELARGMNEPSPGGPAR
;
A
#
# COMPACT_ATOMS: atom_id res chain seq x y z
N MET A 1 16.74 10.82 3.85
CA MET A 1 15.80 10.35 2.81
C MET A 1 16.25 10.77 1.42
N VAL A 2 16.28 12.07 1.11
CA VAL A 2 16.71 12.56 -0.23
C VAL A 2 18.11 12.07 -0.60
N ASP A 3 19.09 12.18 0.30
CA ASP A 3 20.46 11.70 0.04
C ASP A 3 20.50 10.19 -0.24
N ASN A 4 19.71 9.39 0.49
CA ASN A 4 19.62 7.95 0.28
C ASN A 4 18.98 7.63 -1.08
N LEU A 5 17.92 8.33 -1.46
CA LEU A 5 17.28 8.17 -2.77
C LEU A 5 18.26 8.54 -3.90
N GLN A 6 18.89 9.71 -3.82
CA GLN A 6 19.86 10.16 -4.82
C GLN A 6 21.07 9.24 -4.93
N SER A 7 21.61 8.79 -3.78
CA SER A 7 22.71 7.83 -3.73
C SER A 7 22.32 6.48 -4.36
N THR A 8 21.09 6.04 -4.13
CA THR A 8 20.57 4.80 -4.72
C THR A 8 20.49 4.91 -6.25
N ILE A 9 19.87 5.99 -6.75
CA ILE A 9 19.73 6.24 -8.20
C ILE A 9 21.11 6.35 -8.85
N ASN A 10 21.99 7.19 -8.32
CA ASN A 10 23.32 7.43 -8.89
C ASN A 10 24.26 6.23 -8.73
N GLY A 11 23.97 5.34 -7.79
CA GLY A 11 24.74 4.12 -7.56
C GLY A 11 24.52 3.03 -8.62
N SER A 12 23.55 3.20 -9.54
CA SER A 12 23.25 2.27 -10.62
C SER A 12 23.10 3.01 -11.94
N PRO A 13 24.09 2.95 -12.86
CA PRO A 13 23.98 3.56 -14.18
C PRO A 13 22.70 3.17 -14.95
N PHE A 14 22.33 1.89 -14.92
CA PHE A 14 21.10 1.41 -15.55
C PHE A 14 19.85 2.11 -14.97
N LEU A 15 19.75 2.18 -13.65
CA LEU A 15 18.61 2.82 -12.98
C LEU A 15 18.55 4.32 -13.29
N ALA A 16 19.70 5.01 -13.25
CA ALA A 16 19.79 6.43 -13.55
C ALA A 16 19.32 6.72 -14.99
N ASP A 17 19.71 5.89 -15.95
CA ASP A 17 19.28 6.02 -17.35
C ASP A 17 17.78 5.76 -17.52
N GLU A 18 17.22 4.75 -16.87
CA GLU A 18 15.78 4.46 -16.95
C GLU A 18 14.93 5.55 -16.27
N ILE A 19 15.35 6.07 -15.11
CA ILE A 19 14.67 7.21 -14.46
C ILE A 19 14.74 8.45 -15.36
N LYS A 20 15.91 8.76 -15.93
CA LYS A 20 16.06 9.89 -16.85
C LYS A 20 15.15 9.72 -18.07
N LYS A 21 15.12 8.54 -18.66
CA LYS A 21 14.26 8.22 -19.81
C LYS A 21 12.78 8.37 -19.46
N SER A 22 12.34 7.85 -18.32
CA SER A 22 10.97 7.99 -17.84
C SER A 22 10.59 9.44 -17.55
N ALA A 23 11.51 10.24 -17.01
CA ALA A 23 11.27 11.65 -16.69
C ALA A 23 11.32 12.59 -17.90
N THR A 24 11.83 12.13 -19.05
CA THR A 24 12.01 12.96 -20.26
C THR A 24 11.21 12.49 -21.46
N THR A 25 10.64 11.29 -21.40
CA THR A 25 9.77 10.75 -22.45
C THR A 25 8.33 11.06 -22.11
N VAL A 26 7.61 11.66 -23.06
CA VAL A 26 6.16 11.92 -22.94
C VAL A 26 5.40 10.61 -23.05
N ASP A 27 4.46 10.39 -22.13
CA ASP A 27 3.53 9.27 -22.21
C ASP A 27 2.45 9.58 -23.25
N PRO A 28 2.44 8.92 -24.43
CA PRO A 28 1.49 9.22 -25.48
C PRO A 28 0.06 8.75 -25.15
N SER A 29 -0.10 7.92 -24.12
CA SER A 29 -1.42 7.45 -23.66
C SER A 29 -2.10 8.47 -22.75
N ASP A 30 -1.35 9.39 -22.14
CA ASP A 30 -1.89 10.48 -21.34
C ASP A 30 -2.40 11.61 -22.24
N ARG A 31 -3.71 11.88 -22.16
CA ARG A 31 -4.38 12.91 -22.97
C ARG A 31 -4.51 14.25 -22.24
N GLN A 32 -4.01 14.38 -21.02
CA GLN A 32 -4.01 15.64 -20.29
C GLN A 32 -3.17 16.70 -21.01
N ARG A 33 -3.50 17.97 -20.76
CA ARG A 33 -2.74 19.12 -21.25
C ARG A 33 -2.25 19.95 -20.06
N PRO A 34 -0.94 20.24 -19.95
CA PRO A 34 0.15 19.89 -20.88
C PRO A 34 0.40 18.37 -20.97
N LEU A 35 1.05 17.92 -22.05
CA LEU A 35 1.47 16.52 -22.18
C LEU A 35 2.46 16.19 -21.06
N ARG A 36 2.30 15.00 -20.47
CA ARG A 36 2.99 14.58 -19.24
C ARG A 36 4.08 13.55 -19.53
N ALA A 37 5.15 13.58 -18.74
CA ALA A 37 6.19 12.55 -18.81
C ALA A 37 5.71 11.23 -18.18
N HIS A 38 6.41 10.12 -18.40
CA HIS A 38 6.10 8.86 -17.70
C HIS A 38 6.33 8.97 -16.19
N LEU A 39 7.29 9.78 -15.74
CA LEU A 39 7.51 10.05 -14.31
C LEU A 39 7.67 11.56 -14.09
N GLU A 40 6.92 12.13 -13.16
CA GLU A 40 6.95 13.56 -12.81
C GLU A 40 7.36 13.81 -11.37
N GLY A 41 7.33 12.79 -10.50
CA GLY A 41 7.74 12.97 -9.11
C GLY A 41 7.86 11.68 -8.31
N PHE A 42 8.33 11.85 -7.08
CA PHE A 42 8.35 10.82 -6.05
C PHE A 42 7.39 11.19 -4.93
N GLY A 43 6.65 10.21 -4.45
CA GLY A 43 5.73 10.32 -3.33
C GLY A 43 6.11 9.34 -2.23
N PHE A 44 5.26 9.28 -1.21
CA PHE A 44 5.38 8.29 -0.14
C PHE A 44 4.22 7.32 -0.21
N LEU A 45 4.49 6.07 0.12
CA LEU A 45 3.43 5.08 0.27
C LEU A 45 2.46 5.54 1.35
N GLY A 46 1.18 5.39 1.05
CA GLY A 46 0.11 5.63 1.98
C GLY A 46 0.19 4.66 3.17
N PRO A 47 -0.25 5.09 4.35
CA PRO A 47 -0.36 4.23 5.54
C PRO A 47 -1.23 2.98 5.27
N GLY A 48 -0.83 1.85 5.85
CA GLY A 48 -1.44 0.54 5.59
C GLY A 48 -0.82 -0.20 4.40
N ILE A 49 -0.16 0.51 3.47
CA ILE A 49 0.50 -0.07 2.29
C ILE A 49 1.78 -0.82 2.65
N ALA A 50 1.69 -2.15 2.60
CA ALA A 50 2.80 -3.07 2.76
C ALA A 50 3.51 -3.31 1.41
N ALA A 51 4.05 -2.26 0.79
CA ALA A 51 4.76 -2.34 -0.48
C ALA A 51 6.23 -1.90 -0.39
N GLY A 52 7.09 -2.50 -1.23
CA GLY A 52 8.48 -2.05 -1.39
C GLY A 52 8.58 -0.68 -2.06
N GLY A 53 7.65 -0.39 -2.98
CA GLY A 53 7.37 0.85 -3.67
C GLY A 53 6.06 0.69 -4.43
N THR A 54 5.53 1.74 -5.07
CA THR A 54 4.48 1.61 -6.09
C THR A 54 4.70 2.65 -7.18
N TYR A 55 4.20 2.40 -8.39
CA TYR A 55 4.07 3.42 -9.42
C TYR A 55 2.59 3.74 -9.69
N ASP A 56 2.23 5.02 -9.52
CA ASP A 56 0.94 5.56 -9.90
C ASP A 56 1.03 6.21 -11.28
N GLY A 57 0.58 5.50 -12.30
CA GLY A 57 0.59 6.01 -13.67
C GLY A 57 -0.46 7.06 -13.99
N SER A 58 -1.46 7.27 -13.13
CA SER A 58 -2.42 8.37 -13.30
C SER A 58 -1.79 9.68 -12.83
N ASN A 59 -1.10 9.64 -11.69
CA ASN A 59 -0.42 10.80 -11.14
C ASN A 59 1.04 10.93 -11.62
N LYS A 60 1.58 9.95 -12.35
CA LYS A 60 2.97 9.88 -12.81
C LYS A 60 3.97 9.95 -11.64
N ILE A 61 3.62 9.33 -10.52
CA ILE A 61 4.40 9.38 -9.27
C ILE A 61 4.86 7.99 -8.88
N MET A 62 6.12 7.87 -8.48
CA MET A 62 6.63 6.67 -7.79
C MET A 62 6.57 6.89 -6.27
N ASN A 63 5.79 6.07 -5.57
CA ASN A 63 5.64 6.14 -4.13
C ASN A 63 6.60 5.17 -3.43
N LEU A 64 7.29 5.65 -2.40
CA LEU A 64 8.30 4.86 -1.69
C LEU A 64 8.00 4.79 -0.18
N PRO A 65 8.34 3.70 0.50
CA PRO A 65 8.16 3.59 1.94
C PRO A 65 9.09 4.59 2.66
N PRO A 66 8.56 5.49 3.50
CA PRO A 66 9.38 6.49 4.19
C PRO A 66 10.52 5.85 5.01
N LEU A 67 10.24 4.79 5.77
CA LEU A 67 11.24 4.09 6.58
C LEU A 67 12.31 3.41 5.72
N GLY A 68 11.91 2.90 4.56
CA GLY A 68 12.82 2.31 3.58
C GLY A 68 13.77 3.31 2.94
N LEU A 69 13.55 4.63 3.09
CA LEU A 69 14.47 5.70 2.67
C LEU A 69 15.27 6.32 3.82
N GLN A 70 15.08 5.85 5.04
CA GLN A 70 15.76 6.38 6.22
C GLN A 70 16.81 5.41 6.75
N THR A 71 18.02 5.93 7.00
CA THR A 71 19.12 5.14 7.56
C THR A 71 18.82 4.77 9.01
N GLY A 72 18.91 3.48 9.32
CA GLY A 72 18.85 2.98 10.69
C GLY A 72 20.04 3.50 11.50
N SER A 73 19.77 4.10 12.67
CA SER A 73 20.79 4.59 13.58
C SER A 73 20.27 4.62 15.02
N ALA A 74 21.13 4.88 16.00
CA ALA A 74 20.68 5.03 17.39
C ALA A 74 19.64 6.16 17.56
N ALA A 75 19.74 7.23 16.75
CA ALA A 75 18.79 8.34 16.74
C ALA A 75 17.56 8.08 15.84
N ASN A 76 17.61 7.06 14.98
CA ASN A 76 16.52 6.64 14.12
C ASN A 76 16.45 5.10 14.03
N PRO A 77 16.03 4.42 15.10
CA PRO A 77 16.06 2.96 15.16
C PRO A 77 15.05 2.29 14.21
N LEU A 78 14.07 3.06 13.70
CA LEU A 78 13.06 2.58 12.77
C LEU A 78 13.47 2.70 11.30
N GLY A 79 14.59 3.35 11.00
CA GLY A 79 15.11 3.44 9.63
C GLY A 79 15.53 2.07 9.10
N THR A 80 14.99 1.67 7.95
CA THR A 80 15.22 0.36 7.34
C THR A 80 15.92 0.43 5.99
N PHE A 81 16.53 1.58 5.64
CA PHE A 81 17.19 1.77 4.35
C PHE A 81 18.25 0.70 4.07
N ASN A 82 18.04 -0.01 2.97
CA ASN A 82 18.97 -0.94 2.36
C ASN A 82 19.17 -0.47 0.91
N ASP A 83 20.38 -0.01 0.60
CA ASP A 83 20.67 0.62 -0.69
C ASP A 83 20.54 -0.36 -1.86
N ARG A 84 20.87 -1.64 -1.65
CA ARG A 84 20.76 -2.69 -2.66
C ARG A 84 19.30 -3.05 -2.91
N ASP A 85 18.50 -3.24 -1.86
CA ASP A 85 17.08 -3.57 -2.00
C ASP A 85 16.31 -2.40 -2.62
N MET A 86 16.58 -1.18 -2.17
CA MET A 86 15.99 0.04 -2.75
C MET A 86 16.39 0.21 -4.23
N THR A 87 17.61 -0.16 -4.62
CA THR A 87 18.01 -0.13 -6.05
C THR A 87 17.16 -1.08 -6.89
N PHE A 88 16.91 -2.29 -6.36
CA PHE A 88 16.05 -3.26 -7.04
C PHE A 88 14.62 -2.72 -7.15
N VAL A 89 14.05 -2.24 -6.04
CA VAL A 89 12.69 -1.68 -5.99
C VAL A 89 12.54 -0.53 -6.98
N LEU A 90 13.44 0.46 -6.99
CA LEU A 90 13.35 1.57 -7.92
C LEU A 90 13.42 1.11 -9.39
N GLY A 91 14.25 0.10 -9.68
CA GLY A 91 14.32 -0.51 -11.02
C GLY A 91 13.04 -1.26 -11.40
N HIS A 92 12.36 -1.88 -10.43
CA HIS A 92 11.06 -2.52 -10.61
C HIS A 92 9.97 -1.47 -10.87
N GLU A 93 9.82 -0.50 -9.96
CA GLU A 93 8.76 0.51 -10.06
C GLU A 93 8.89 1.40 -11.30
N ILE A 94 10.11 1.75 -11.71
CA ILE A 94 10.29 2.59 -12.91
C ILE A 94 9.83 1.86 -14.17
N GLN A 95 9.94 0.53 -14.23
CA GLN A 95 9.51 -0.24 -15.38
C GLN A 95 7.99 -0.25 -15.55
N HIS A 96 7.23 -0.17 -14.45
CA HIS A 96 5.77 0.02 -14.53
C HIS A 96 5.40 1.30 -15.26
N SER A 97 6.23 2.36 -15.23
CA SER A 97 5.97 3.60 -15.99
C SER A 97 5.96 3.39 -17.50
N PHE A 98 6.85 2.53 -18.01
CA PHE A 98 6.90 2.17 -19.43
C PHE A 98 5.81 1.18 -19.81
N ASN A 99 5.41 0.31 -18.89
CA ASN A 99 4.38 -0.69 -19.12
C ASN A 99 2.95 -0.12 -19.01
N HIS A 100 2.78 1.00 -18.29
CA HIS A 100 1.49 1.58 -17.89
C HIS A 100 0.49 1.69 -19.05
N ALA A 101 0.90 2.24 -20.19
CA ALA A 101 0.03 2.38 -21.36
C ALA A 101 -0.55 1.05 -21.84
N SER A 102 0.30 0.02 -21.93
CA SER A 102 -0.12 -1.32 -22.36
C SER A 102 -1.01 -2.01 -21.31
N LYS A 103 -0.72 -1.82 -20.02
CA LYS A 103 -1.55 -2.36 -18.94
C LYS A 103 -2.93 -1.70 -18.90
N ASN A 104 -3.00 -0.37 -19.06
CA ASN A 104 -4.27 0.35 -19.18
C ASN A 104 -5.08 -0.11 -20.39
N GLN A 105 -4.43 -0.33 -21.54
CA GLN A 105 -5.10 -0.85 -22.72
C GLN A 105 -5.74 -2.23 -22.46
N ALA A 106 -5.01 -3.13 -21.79
CA ALA A 106 -5.52 -4.45 -21.42
C ALA A 106 -6.69 -4.35 -20.43
N THR A 107 -6.58 -3.49 -19.40
CA THR A 107 -7.67 -3.24 -18.43
C THR A 107 -8.91 -2.68 -19.11
N ASN A 108 -8.76 -1.69 -20.01
CA ASN A 108 -9.89 -1.12 -20.75
C ASN A 108 -10.55 -2.14 -21.68
N LYS A 109 -9.76 -3.01 -22.32
CA LYS A 109 -10.28 -4.10 -23.13
C LYS A 109 -11.08 -5.09 -22.27
N PHE A 110 -10.54 -5.50 -21.12
CA PHE A 110 -11.24 -6.38 -20.19
C PHE A 110 -12.59 -5.81 -19.78
N LEU A 111 -12.64 -4.54 -19.35
CA LEU A 111 -13.89 -3.87 -18.96
C LEU A 111 -14.91 -3.83 -20.12
N ALA A 112 -14.46 -3.55 -21.35
CA ALA A 112 -15.32 -3.52 -22.53
C ALA A 112 -15.85 -4.91 -22.93
N ASP A 113 -15.01 -5.94 -22.83
CA ASP A 113 -15.41 -7.33 -23.09
C ASP A 113 -16.44 -7.78 -22.03
N VAL A 114 -16.20 -7.45 -20.74
CA VAL A 114 -17.14 -7.74 -19.64
C VAL A 114 -18.49 -7.04 -19.85
N GLU A 115 -18.47 -5.76 -20.22
CA GLU A 115 -19.69 -5.01 -20.54
C GLU A 115 -20.46 -5.60 -21.73
N THR A 116 -19.73 -6.09 -22.74
CA THR A 116 -20.32 -6.72 -23.92
C THR A 116 -20.98 -8.05 -23.54
N GLN A 117 -20.27 -8.89 -22.78
CA GLN A 117 -20.74 -10.22 -22.43
C GLN A 117 -21.92 -10.18 -21.45
N SER A 118 -21.87 -9.35 -20.41
CA SER A 118 -22.98 -9.19 -19.44
C SER A 118 -24.30 -8.76 -20.07
N LYS A 119 -24.27 -8.14 -21.25
CA LYS A 119 -25.45 -7.69 -22.00
C LYS A 119 -25.94 -8.71 -23.04
N ALA A 120 -25.19 -9.79 -23.27
CA ALA A 120 -25.56 -10.81 -24.24
C ALA A 120 -26.85 -11.53 -23.80
N ARG A 121 -27.68 -11.91 -24.77
CA ARG A 121 -28.95 -12.62 -24.51
C ARG A 121 -28.79 -14.13 -24.74
N GLY A 122 -27.74 -14.70 -24.18
CA GLY A 122 -27.43 -16.14 -24.26
C GLY A 122 -27.73 -16.88 -22.96
N PRO A 123 -27.73 -18.22 -22.98
CA PRO A 123 -27.93 -19.02 -21.76
C PRO A 123 -26.70 -19.03 -20.83
N VAL A 124 -25.51 -18.70 -21.35
CA VAL A 124 -24.22 -18.77 -20.63
C VAL A 124 -23.39 -17.53 -20.94
N HIS A 125 -22.77 -16.96 -19.91
CA HIS A 125 -21.73 -15.94 -20.00
C HIS A 125 -20.43 -16.54 -19.41
N ASP A 126 -19.50 -16.92 -20.27
CA ASP A 126 -18.22 -17.54 -19.89
C ASP A 126 -17.09 -16.51 -19.94
N TYR A 127 -16.64 -16.06 -18.78
CA TYR A 127 -15.66 -14.97 -18.63
C TYR A 127 -14.20 -15.46 -18.57
N THR A 128 -13.97 -16.75 -18.87
CA THR A 128 -12.67 -17.38 -18.72
C THR A 128 -11.58 -16.68 -19.56
N ASP A 129 -11.89 -16.32 -20.81
CA ASP A 129 -10.91 -15.73 -21.72
C ASP A 129 -10.63 -14.26 -21.37
N GLU A 130 -11.64 -13.52 -20.98
CA GLU A 130 -11.57 -12.14 -20.51
C GLU A 130 -10.66 -12.04 -19.28
N LEU A 131 -10.89 -12.88 -18.26
CA LEU A 131 -10.03 -12.95 -17.08
C LEU A 131 -8.61 -13.40 -17.42
N ARG A 132 -8.45 -14.42 -18.28
CA ARG A 132 -7.12 -14.88 -18.70
C ARG A 132 -6.29 -13.75 -19.30
N ASN A 133 -6.89 -12.98 -20.21
CA ASN A 133 -6.21 -11.87 -20.88
C ASN A 133 -5.84 -10.76 -19.88
N TYR A 134 -6.72 -10.44 -18.93
CA TYR A 134 -6.45 -9.43 -17.92
C TYR A 134 -5.32 -9.83 -16.95
N ILE A 135 -5.36 -11.06 -16.44
CA ILE A 135 -4.34 -11.62 -15.53
C ILE A 135 -3.01 -11.75 -16.26
N GLN A 136 -3.01 -12.25 -17.51
CA GLN A 136 -1.81 -12.36 -18.33
C GLN A 136 -1.12 -11.01 -18.55
N ALA A 137 -1.89 -9.92 -18.74
CA ALA A 137 -1.32 -8.59 -18.85
C ALA A 137 -0.63 -8.14 -17.54
N GLY A 138 -1.18 -8.51 -16.38
CA GLY A 138 -0.52 -8.29 -15.08
C GLY A 138 0.76 -9.12 -14.96
N ARG A 139 0.71 -10.40 -15.38
CA ARG A 139 1.86 -11.31 -15.39
C ARG A 139 3.04 -10.77 -16.20
N GLU A 140 2.77 -10.20 -17.37
CA GLU A 140 3.82 -9.59 -18.19
C GLU A 140 4.38 -8.29 -17.62
N ASP A 141 3.53 -7.48 -16.98
CA ASP A 141 3.92 -6.22 -16.34
C ASP A 141 4.92 -6.48 -15.20
N GLU A 142 4.53 -7.33 -14.26
CA GLU A 142 5.33 -7.77 -13.11
C GLU A 142 6.63 -8.47 -13.55
N ALA A 143 6.56 -9.36 -14.55
CA ALA A 143 7.74 -10.05 -15.05
C ALA A 143 8.77 -9.09 -15.67
N LYS A 144 8.32 -8.08 -16.42
CA LYS A 144 9.21 -7.05 -16.98
C LYS A 144 9.82 -6.19 -15.88
N ALA A 145 8.99 -5.79 -14.89
CA ALA A 145 9.43 -5.00 -13.75
C ALA A 145 10.50 -5.72 -12.92
N GLU A 146 10.29 -7.01 -12.65
CA GLU A 146 11.26 -7.80 -11.92
C GLU A 146 12.61 -7.90 -12.67
N ILE A 147 12.57 -8.10 -14.00
CA ILE A 147 13.78 -8.07 -14.85
C ILE A 147 14.52 -6.72 -14.76
N ALA A 148 13.79 -5.61 -14.75
CA ALA A 148 14.37 -4.28 -14.63
C ALA A 148 14.99 -4.05 -13.23
N GLY A 149 14.35 -4.54 -12.17
CA GLY A 149 14.91 -4.54 -10.82
C GLY A 149 16.22 -5.32 -10.72
N TRP A 150 16.30 -6.50 -11.36
CA TRP A 150 17.54 -7.28 -11.48
C TRP A 150 18.65 -6.49 -12.17
N ASN A 151 18.36 -5.89 -13.34
CA ASN A 151 19.35 -5.13 -14.11
C ASN A 151 19.82 -3.87 -13.35
N ALA A 152 18.92 -3.20 -12.63
CA ALA A 152 19.27 -2.07 -11.77
C ALA A 152 20.22 -2.48 -10.64
N LEU A 153 19.93 -3.56 -9.92
CA LEU A 153 20.78 -4.06 -8.85
C LEU A 153 22.13 -4.58 -9.39
N LEU A 154 22.14 -5.29 -10.51
CA LEU A 154 23.35 -5.77 -11.15
C LEU A 154 24.26 -4.61 -11.55
N SER A 155 23.71 -3.58 -12.20
CA SER A 155 24.47 -2.40 -12.60
C SER A 155 25.12 -1.71 -11.40
N LYS A 156 24.45 -1.69 -10.24
CA LYS A 156 25.06 -1.23 -8.98
C LYS A 156 26.18 -2.12 -8.48
N GLN A 157 26.01 -3.45 -8.50
CA GLN A 157 27.09 -4.37 -8.12
C GLN A 157 28.30 -4.21 -9.04
N GLN A 158 28.07 -3.96 -10.33
CA GLN A 158 29.12 -3.76 -11.33
C GLN A 158 29.90 -2.46 -11.15
N GLN A 159 29.32 -1.43 -10.53
CA GLN A 159 30.06 -0.23 -10.12
C GLN A 159 31.09 -0.53 -9.03
N LEU A 160 30.78 -1.46 -8.12
CA LEU A 160 31.69 -1.86 -7.04
C LEU A 160 32.69 -2.92 -7.50
N ASN A 161 32.24 -3.85 -8.34
CA ASN A 161 33.03 -4.92 -8.91
C ASN A 161 32.64 -5.11 -10.38
N PRO A 162 33.42 -4.62 -11.36
CA PRO A 162 33.10 -4.72 -12.78
C PRO A 162 32.86 -6.14 -13.30
N SER A 163 33.33 -7.17 -12.60
CA SER A 163 33.10 -8.58 -12.95
C SER A 163 31.93 -9.21 -12.18
N ALA A 164 31.11 -8.42 -11.48
CA ALA A 164 29.97 -8.93 -10.74
C ALA A 164 28.99 -9.65 -11.68
N GLY A 165 28.64 -10.89 -11.33
CA GLY A 165 27.67 -11.71 -12.03
C GLY A 165 26.75 -12.44 -11.05
N LEU A 166 26.25 -13.61 -11.45
CA LEU A 166 25.24 -14.35 -10.68
C LEU A 166 25.66 -14.64 -9.23
N LYS A 167 26.94 -14.94 -8.99
CA LYS A 167 27.47 -15.23 -7.66
C LYS A 167 27.44 -13.99 -6.76
N GLU A 168 27.89 -12.85 -7.26
CA GLU A 168 27.88 -11.58 -6.55
C GLU A 168 26.46 -11.10 -6.30
N MET A 169 25.56 -11.29 -7.27
CA MET A 169 24.13 -11.03 -7.12
C MET A 169 23.54 -11.86 -5.98
N HIS A 170 23.74 -13.17 -5.97
CA HIS A 170 23.32 -14.04 -4.85
C HIS A 170 23.96 -13.61 -3.51
N GLY A 171 25.21 -13.11 -3.56
CA GLY A 171 25.94 -12.59 -2.40
C GLY A 171 25.34 -11.31 -1.80
N THR A 172 24.41 -10.63 -2.49
CA THR A 172 23.69 -9.48 -1.92
C THR A 172 22.76 -9.86 -0.78
N GLN A 173 22.33 -11.13 -0.73
CA GLN A 173 21.38 -11.69 0.23
C GLN A 173 20.00 -11.00 0.23
N ILE A 174 19.64 -10.32 -0.86
CA ILE A 174 18.29 -9.81 -1.08
C ILE A 174 17.39 -10.96 -1.52
N ASP A 175 16.19 -11.09 -0.94
CA ASP A 175 15.31 -12.21 -1.26
C ASP A 175 14.90 -12.23 -2.75
N ARG A 176 14.65 -11.07 -3.35
CA ARG A 176 14.26 -10.93 -4.78
C ARG A 176 15.27 -11.55 -5.75
N VAL A 177 16.55 -11.59 -5.39
CA VAL A 177 17.58 -12.26 -6.21
C VAL A 177 17.30 -13.76 -6.34
N ASN A 178 16.66 -14.36 -5.34
CA ASN A 178 16.27 -15.76 -5.36
C ASN A 178 15.16 -16.06 -6.40
N ASP A 179 14.55 -15.05 -7.01
CA ASP A 179 13.65 -15.23 -8.16
C ASP A 179 14.43 -15.60 -9.43
N PHE A 180 15.70 -15.21 -9.54
CA PHE A 180 16.53 -15.33 -10.75
C PHE A 180 17.53 -16.48 -10.71
N VAL A 181 18.11 -16.73 -9.54
CA VAL A 181 19.20 -17.69 -9.38
C VAL A 181 18.86 -18.77 -8.37
N LYS A 182 19.59 -19.88 -8.45
CA LYS A 182 19.56 -20.96 -7.47
C LYS A 182 20.98 -21.35 -7.09
N LYS A 183 21.15 -21.75 -5.84
CA LYS A 183 22.37 -22.38 -5.35
C LYS A 183 22.21 -23.89 -5.40
N ASP A 184 23.11 -24.56 -6.11
CA ASP A 184 23.18 -26.02 -6.09
C ASP A 184 23.59 -26.48 -4.67
N PRO A 185 22.81 -27.35 -4.01
CA PRO A 185 23.09 -27.74 -2.63
C PRO A 185 24.32 -28.63 -2.48
N SER A 186 24.75 -29.31 -3.55
CA SER A 186 25.88 -30.25 -3.52
C SER A 186 27.22 -29.58 -3.81
N THR A 187 27.23 -28.64 -4.76
CA THR A 187 28.44 -27.96 -5.24
C THR A 187 28.56 -26.54 -4.69
N GLY A 188 27.46 -25.95 -4.20
CA GLY A 188 27.38 -24.55 -3.83
C GLY A 188 27.39 -23.59 -5.02
N LEU A 189 27.36 -24.09 -6.25
CA LEU A 189 27.42 -23.30 -7.48
C LEU A 189 26.13 -22.48 -7.65
N ILE A 190 26.30 -21.19 -7.99
CA ILE A 190 25.17 -20.31 -8.31
C ILE A 190 24.90 -20.38 -9.81
N THR A 191 23.67 -20.72 -10.18
CA THR A 191 23.23 -20.80 -11.59
C THR A 191 21.90 -20.09 -11.78
N GLY A 192 21.63 -19.65 -13.01
CA GLY A 192 20.32 -19.12 -13.39
C GLY A 192 19.22 -20.17 -13.21
N LYS A 193 18.00 -19.72 -12.86
CA LYS A 193 16.84 -20.61 -12.84
C LYS A 193 16.45 -21.06 -14.26
N PRO A 194 15.78 -22.22 -14.39
CA PRO A 194 15.37 -22.77 -15.69
C PRO A 194 14.57 -21.75 -16.53
N GLY A 195 14.86 -21.69 -17.83
CA GLY A 195 14.18 -20.79 -18.78
C GLY A 195 14.77 -19.38 -18.85
N LEU A 196 15.56 -18.95 -17.85
CA LEU A 196 16.26 -17.67 -17.89
C LEU A 196 17.54 -17.75 -18.70
N THR A 197 17.67 -16.86 -19.67
CA THR A 197 18.85 -16.72 -20.53
C THR A 197 19.53 -15.39 -20.25
N PHE A 198 20.59 -15.45 -19.45
CA PHE A 198 21.41 -14.28 -19.08
C PHE A 198 22.35 -13.87 -20.22
N ASN A 199 22.54 -12.56 -20.37
CA ASN A 199 23.55 -11.99 -21.24
C ASN A 199 24.96 -12.27 -20.69
N GLN A 200 26.00 -11.98 -21.48
CA GLN A 200 27.40 -12.21 -21.07
C GLN A 200 27.80 -11.42 -19.80
N ASP A 201 27.22 -10.24 -19.62
CA ASP A 201 27.41 -9.38 -18.45
C ASP A 201 26.49 -9.76 -17.27
N SER A 202 25.79 -10.89 -17.33
CA SER A 202 24.78 -11.33 -16.36
C SER A 202 23.51 -10.47 -16.29
N SER A 203 23.34 -9.47 -17.16
CA SER A 203 22.06 -8.78 -17.31
C SER A 203 21.03 -9.69 -17.97
N LEU A 204 19.76 -9.29 -17.90
CA LEU A 204 18.66 -10.07 -18.46
C LEU A 204 17.84 -9.21 -19.42
N SER A 205 17.82 -9.59 -20.69
CA SER A 205 17.01 -8.94 -21.73
C SER A 205 15.53 -9.33 -21.59
N GLN A 206 14.60 -8.39 -21.78
CA GLN A 206 13.15 -8.65 -21.77
C GLN A 206 12.67 -9.35 -23.06
N THR A 207 13.26 -10.50 -23.39
CA THR A 207 12.78 -11.37 -24.48
C THR A 207 11.50 -12.09 -24.07
N SER A 208 10.70 -12.55 -25.03
CA SER A 208 9.49 -13.34 -24.72
C SER A 208 9.80 -14.57 -23.86
N GLY A 209 10.96 -15.21 -24.05
CA GLY A 209 11.40 -16.34 -23.23
C GLY A 209 11.70 -15.93 -21.78
N ASN A 210 12.46 -14.85 -21.58
CA ASN A 210 12.79 -14.36 -20.23
C ASN A 210 11.56 -13.81 -19.50
N ILE A 211 10.66 -13.10 -20.19
CA ILE A 211 9.37 -12.65 -19.61
C ILE A 211 8.53 -13.85 -19.19
N THR A 212 8.41 -14.88 -20.04
CA THR A 212 7.67 -16.10 -19.72
C THR A 212 8.25 -16.80 -18.49
N ALA A 213 9.58 -16.94 -18.44
CA ALA A 213 10.28 -17.57 -17.34
C ALA A 213 10.18 -16.75 -16.04
N MET A 214 10.28 -15.42 -16.10
CA MET A 214 10.09 -14.58 -14.92
C MET A 214 8.66 -14.57 -14.41
N GLY A 215 7.67 -14.58 -15.31
CA GLY A 215 6.29 -14.82 -14.88
C GLY A 215 6.16 -16.12 -14.09
N HIS A 216 6.86 -17.19 -14.48
CA HIS A 216 6.85 -18.45 -13.73
C HIS A 216 7.58 -18.36 -12.38
N HIS A 217 8.75 -17.72 -12.33
CA HIS A 217 9.57 -17.70 -11.12
C HIS A 217 9.15 -16.64 -10.10
N TYR A 218 8.38 -15.63 -10.52
CA TYR A 218 7.95 -14.50 -9.70
C TYR A 218 6.42 -14.42 -9.56
N PHE A 219 5.69 -14.22 -10.66
CA PHE A 219 4.23 -14.02 -10.63
C PHE A 219 3.49 -15.29 -10.22
N ASP A 220 3.87 -16.45 -10.78
CA ASP A 220 3.21 -17.74 -10.55
C ASP A 220 3.65 -18.39 -9.21
N ARG A 221 4.31 -17.63 -8.32
CA ARG A 221 4.64 -18.10 -6.97
C ARG A 221 3.32 -18.37 -6.21
N PRO A 222 3.23 -19.49 -5.49
CA PRO A 222 1.98 -19.88 -4.85
C PRO A 222 1.67 -19.03 -3.62
N SER A 223 0.39 -18.93 -3.28
CA SER A 223 -0.07 -18.46 -1.97
C SER A 223 0.64 -19.20 -0.82
N PRO A 224 0.87 -18.56 0.35
CA PRO A 224 1.42 -19.23 1.52
C PRO A 224 0.54 -20.40 1.99
N LEU A 225 -0.77 -20.35 1.72
CA LEU A 225 -1.73 -21.41 2.07
C LEU A 225 -1.62 -22.65 1.17
N TYR A 226 -1.07 -22.51 -0.05
CA TYR A 226 -1.00 -23.58 -1.06
C TYR A 226 0.41 -24.04 -1.40
N SER A 227 1.41 -23.32 -0.91
CA SER A 227 2.81 -23.65 -1.17
C SER A 227 3.20 -25.02 -0.64
N GLN A 228 3.91 -25.77 -1.48
CA GLN A 228 4.51 -27.06 -1.12
C GLN A 228 5.94 -26.86 -0.60
N PRO A 229 6.49 -27.82 0.18
CA PRO A 229 7.88 -27.76 0.63
C PRO A 229 8.86 -27.54 -0.53
N GLY A 230 9.71 -26.52 -0.41
CA GLY A 230 10.68 -26.13 -1.43
C GLY A 230 10.19 -25.10 -2.45
N GLN A 231 8.91 -24.72 -2.42
CA GLN A 231 8.41 -23.57 -3.17
C GLN A 231 8.61 -22.27 -2.37
N ARG A 232 8.78 -21.15 -3.09
CA ARG A 232 8.85 -19.81 -2.48
C ARG A 232 7.46 -19.16 -2.56
N PRO A 233 6.67 -19.14 -1.47
CA PRO A 233 5.35 -18.52 -1.52
C PRO A 233 5.46 -17.02 -1.68
N VAL A 234 4.40 -16.41 -2.19
CA VAL A 234 4.18 -14.96 -2.15
C VAL A 234 2.84 -14.73 -1.45
N GLY A 235 2.81 -13.81 -0.49
CA GLY A 235 1.59 -13.35 0.15
C GLY A 235 1.40 -11.88 -0.18
N ILE A 236 0.38 -11.56 -0.97
CA ILE A 236 -0.01 -10.21 -1.32
C ILE A 236 -1.49 -9.96 -0.98
N GLY A 237 -1.87 -8.69 -1.07
CA GLY A 237 -3.20 -8.22 -0.78
C GLY A 237 -3.45 -8.01 0.72
N GLU A 238 -4.72 -8.08 1.10
CA GLU A 238 -5.31 -7.30 2.20
C GLU A 238 -5.92 -8.17 3.29
N HIS A 239 -5.88 -9.49 3.11
CA HIS A 239 -6.40 -10.44 4.07
C HIS A 239 -5.89 -10.14 5.48
N ARG A 240 -6.81 -10.01 6.44
CA ARG A 240 -6.50 -9.91 7.87
C ARG A 240 -6.91 -11.19 8.55
N ASN A 241 -6.07 -11.66 9.48
CA ASN A 241 -6.42 -12.82 10.29
C ASN A 241 -7.54 -12.47 11.28
N SER A 242 -8.06 -13.48 11.98
CA SER A 242 -9.13 -13.31 12.97
C SER A 242 -8.78 -12.37 14.15
N ALA A 243 -7.52 -11.98 14.31
CA ALA A 243 -7.07 -11.00 15.29
C ALA A 243 -6.92 -9.59 14.70
N GLY A 244 -7.37 -9.36 13.45
CA GLY A 244 -7.29 -8.09 12.74
C GLY A 244 -5.90 -7.74 12.20
N ALA A 245 -4.91 -8.63 12.35
CA ALA A 245 -3.56 -8.38 11.85
C ALA A 245 -3.46 -8.73 10.36
N LEU A 246 -2.78 -7.88 9.59
CA LEU A 246 -2.52 -8.13 8.16
C LEU A 246 -1.79 -9.47 7.99
N GLN A 247 -2.40 -10.37 7.23
CA GLN A 247 -1.89 -11.69 6.90
C GLN A 247 -2.16 -11.94 5.41
N PRO A 248 -1.38 -11.34 4.49
CA PRO A 248 -1.63 -11.46 3.07
C PRO A 248 -1.57 -12.92 2.62
N THR A 249 -2.63 -13.40 1.97
CA THR A 249 -2.76 -14.82 1.57
C THR A 249 -2.88 -15.03 0.09
N ALA A 250 -3.24 -14.04 -0.71
CA ALA A 250 -3.28 -14.21 -2.15
C ALA A 250 -1.89 -14.35 -2.75
N ASP A 251 -1.86 -15.08 -3.87
CA ASP A 251 -0.84 -14.94 -4.90
C ASP A 251 -1.34 -13.99 -6.00
N TYR A 252 -0.45 -13.69 -6.96
CA TYR A 252 -0.75 -12.76 -8.04
C TYR A 252 -1.99 -13.11 -8.87
N PRO A 253 -2.19 -14.35 -9.34
CA PRO A 253 -3.41 -14.70 -10.06
C PRO A 253 -4.68 -14.35 -9.27
N ASN A 254 -4.71 -14.63 -7.95
CA ASN A 254 -5.88 -14.37 -7.12
C ASN A 254 -6.02 -12.88 -6.77
N TYR A 255 -4.95 -12.14 -6.55
CA TYR A 255 -5.00 -10.69 -6.34
C TYR A 255 -5.59 -9.95 -7.55
N TYR A 256 -5.09 -10.23 -8.75
CA TYR A 256 -5.67 -9.68 -9.99
C TYR A 256 -7.07 -10.26 -10.25
N GLY A 257 -7.26 -11.55 -9.95
CA GLY A 257 -8.52 -12.27 -10.10
C GLY A 257 -9.66 -11.64 -9.30
N THR A 258 -9.42 -11.23 -8.05
CA THR A 258 -10.42 -10.59 -7.18
C THR A 258 -11.03 -9.38 -7.87
N TRP A 259 -10.22 -8.40 -8.27
CA TRP A 259 -10.75 -7.21 -8.95
C TRP A 259 -11.47 -7.57 -10.26
N GLY A 260 -10.93 -8.50 -11.05
CA GLY A 260 -11.57 -8.96 -12.29
C GLY A 260 -12.96 -9.55 -12.04
N VAL A 261 -13.08 -10.40 -11.02
CA VAL A 261 -14.36 -10.99 -10.59
C VAL A 261 -15.32 -9.89 -10.12
N GLU A 262 -14.91 -8.93 -9.30
CA GLU A 262 -15.77 -7.81 -8.89
C GLU A 262 -16.38 -7.08 -10.09
N GLN A 263 -15.58 -6.79 -11.12
CA GLN A 263 -16.06 -6.12 -12.33
C GLN A 263 -17.11 -6.95 -13.06
N ILE A 264 -16.92 -8.27 -13.15
CA ILE A 264 -17.87 -9.21 -13.77
C ILE A 264 -19.18 -9.23 -12.99
N LEU A 265 -19.12 -9.50 -11.67
CA LEU A 265 -20.31 -9.66 -10.84
C LEU A 265 -21.15 -8.39 -10.82
N GLN A 266 -20.51 -7.23 -10.69
CA GLN A 266 -21.20 -5.95 -10.71
C GLN A 266 -21.74 -5.62 -12.10
N ALA A 267 -21.08 -6.02 -13.20
CA ALA A 267 -21.61 -5.83 -14.55
C ALA A 267 -22.85 -6.71 -14.82
N GLU A 268 -22.84 -7.97 -14.38
CA GLU A 268 -23.97 -8.88 -14.46
C GLU A 268 -25.18 -8.35 -13.68
N ASP A 269 -24.98 -7.88 -12.44
CA ASP A 269 -26.06 -7.31 -11.64
C ASP A 269 -26.62 -6.02 -12.24
N ARG A 270 -25.77 -5.17 -12.83
CA ARG A 270 -26.21 -3.95 -13.55
C ARG A 270 -26.96 -4.28 -14.84
N ALA A 271 -26.49 -5.26 -15.62
CA ALA A 271 -27.09 -5.61 -16.90
C ALA A 271 -28.42 -6.35 -16.70
N ASN A 272 -28.49 -7.24 -15.71
CA ASN A 272 -29.68 -7.99 -15.30
C ASN A 272 -30.47 -8.58 -16.50
N VAL A 273 -29.75 -9.08 -17.50
CA VAL A 273 -30.36 -9.64 -18.71
C VAL A 273 -31.02 -10.97 -18.40
N LEU A 274 -32.15 -11.24 -19.07
CA LEU A 274 -32.84 -12.52 -19.02
C LEU A 274 -32.78 -13.22 -20.37
N HIS A 275 -32.46 -14.50 -20.35
CA HIS A 275 -32.60 -15.43 -21.46
C HIS A 275 -33.70 -16.43 -21.10
N GLN A 276 -34.80 -16.44 -21.87
CA GLN A 276 -35.96 -17.30 -21.61
C GLN A 276 -36.52 -17.19 -20.18
N GLY A 277 -36.48 -15.99 -19.60
CA GLY A 277 -37.02 -15.72 -18.25
C GLY A 277 -36.07 -16.06 -17.09
N VAL A 278 -34.86 -16.55 -17.37
CA VAL A 278 -33.81 -16.81 -16.36
C VAL A 278 -32.55 -15.99 -16.65
N ARG A 279 -31.76 -15.68 -15.63
CA ARG A 279 -30.45 -15.04 -15.82
C ARG A 279 -29.49 -16.03 -16.52
N PRO A 280 -28.60 -15.55 -17.41
CA PRO A 280 -27.53 -16.36 -17.98
C PRO A 280 -26.66 -17.00 -16.87
N GLN A 281 -26.15 -18.20 -17.13
CA GLN A 281 -25.20 -18.86 -16.22
C GLN A 281 -23.82 -18.24 -16.38
N VAL A 282 -23.34 -17.56 -15.34
CA VAL A 282 -21.94 -17.12 -15.29
C VAL A 282 -21.04 -18.34 -15.11
N THR A 283 -20.04 -18.46 -15.96
CA THR A 283 -19.09 -19.58 -16.01
C THR A 283 -17.66 -19.06 -16.00
N ILE A 284 -16.78 -19.72 -15.25
CA ILE A 284 -15.34 -19.40 -15.16
C ILE A 284 -14.56 -20.71 -14.96
N ASP A 285 -13.53 -20.97 -15.77
CA ASP A 285 -12.58 -22.06 -15.52
C ASP A 285 -11.55 -21.61 -14.48
N MET A 286 -11.85 -21.84 -13.20
CA MET A 286 -11.03 -21.34 -12.09
C MET A 286 -9.63 -21.99 -12.10
N ALA A 287 -9.56 -23.29 -12.42
CA ALA A 287 -8.30 -24.02 -12.43
C ALA A 287 -7.36 -23.57 -13.55
N ALA A 288 -7.87 -23.33 -14.77
CA ALA A 288 -7.06 -22.84 -15.88
C ALA A 288 -6.50 -21.43 -15.66
N LEU A 289 -7.14 -20.64 -14.79
CA LEU A 289 -6.72 -19.29 -14.41
C LEU A 289 -5.85 -19.27 -13.14
N GLY A 290 -5.69 -20.41 -12.46
CA GLY A 290 -5.01 -20.48 -11.15
C GLY A 290 -5.81 -19.84 -10.01
N LEU A 291 -7.08 -19.54 -10.24
CA LEU A 291 -7.95 -18.89 -9.26
C LEU A 291 -8.46 -19.88 -8.22
N LYS A 292 -8.75 -19.37 -7.03
CA LYS A 292 -9.35 -20.08 -5.92
C LYS A 292 -10.33 -19.15 -5.22
N GLU A 293 -11.59 -19.56 -5.17
CA GLU A 293 -12.68 -18.82 -4.54
C GLU A 293 -12.31 -18.27 -3.15
N HIS A 294 -11.88 -19.14 -2.24
CA HIS A 294 -11.50 -18.71 -0.89
C HIS A 294 -10.30 -17.75 -0.84
N LEU A 295 -9.38 -17.75 -1.83
CA LEU A 295 -8.32 -16.72 -1.87
C LEU A 295 -8.92 -15.39 -2.31
N ILE A 296 -9.77 -15.41 -3.33
CA ILE A 296 -10.48 -14.21 -3.82
C ILE A 296 -11.30 -13.57 -2.70
N GLU A 297 -12.05 -14.37 -1.95
CA GLU A 297 -12.85 -13.91 -0.81
C GLU A 297 -11.97 -13.43 0.34
N ASN A 298 -10.85 -14.08 0.63
CA ASN A 298 -9.89 -13.61 1.62
C ASN A 298 -9.25 -12.26 1.24
N GLU A 299 -9.25 -11.89 -0.03
CA GLU A 299 -8.78 -10.56 -0.46
C GLU A 299 -9.85 -9.46 -0.36
N GLY A 300 -11.02 -9.76 0.23
CA GLY A 300 -12.04 -8.75 0.47
C GLY A 300 -12.91 -8.46 -0.75
N LEU A 301 -13.40 -9.51 -1.42
CA LEU A 301 -14.26 -9.39 -2.59
C LEU A 301 -15.47 -8.45 -2.36
N ASP A 302 -15.54 -7.38 -3.14
CA ASP A 302 -16.68 -6.45 -3.14
C ASP A 302 -17.75 -6.78 -4.18
N ARG A 303 -18.95 -7.05 -3.68
CA ARG A 303 -20.13 -7.32 -4.49
C ARG A 303 -20.87 -6.04 -4.91
N GLY A 304 -20.40 -4.88 -4.47
CA GLY A 304 -21.04 -3.60 -4.72
C GLY A 304 -22.38 -3.51 -3.98
N PRO A 305 -23.39 -2.79 -4.48
CA PRO A 305 -24.65 -2.57 -3.76
C PRO A 305 -25.43 -3.86 -3.45
N ASN A 306 -25.33 -4.88 -4.30
CA ASN A 306 -25.99 -6.16 -4.11
C ASN A 306 -25.04 -7.14 -3.41
N LYS A 307 -25.14 -7.22 -2.09
CA LYS A 307 -24.26 -8.04 -1.25
C LYS A 307 -24.66 -9.52 -1.18
N ALA A 308 -25.69 -9.96 -1.92
CA ALA A 308 -26.11 -11.36 -1.93
C ALA A 308 -25.08 -12.27 -2.65
N PRO A 309 -24.85 -13.51 -2.17
CA PRO A 309 -23.96 -14.48 -2.82
C PRO A 309 -24.29 -14.64 -4.31
N PHE A 310 -23.28 -14.64 -5.17
CA PHE A 310 -23.49 -14.72 -6.63
C PHE A 310 -23.12 -16.09 -7.15
N PRO A 311 -24.08 -16.79 -7.76
CA PRO A 311 -23.84 -18.12 -8.28
C PRO A 311 -22.97 -18.07 -9.54
N TYR A 312 -21.93 -18.89 -9.60
CA TYR A 312 -21.17 -19.14 -10.82
C TYR A 312 -20.92 -20.64 -11.00
N HIS A 313 -20.66 -21.06 -12.23
CA HIS A 313 -20.30 -22.44 -12.56
C HIS A 313 -18.81 -22.52 -12.85
N ASP A 314 -18.09 -23.33 -12.07
CA ASP A 314 -16.68 -23.63 -12.31
C ASP A 314 -16.58 -24.70 -13.41
N SER A 315 -16.14 -24.29 -14.59
CA SER A 315 -15.99 -25.18 -15.76
C SER A 315 -14.71 -26.01 -15.75
N SER A 316 -13.87 -25.90 -14.71
CA SER A 316 -12.70 -26.77 -14.52
C SER A 316 -13.07 -28.23 -14.25
N THR A 317 -14.34 -28.49 -13.89
CA THR A 317 -14.89 -29.82 -13.69
C THR A 317 -15.94 -30.16 -14.75
N ALA A 318 -16.16 -31.47 -14.98
CA ALA A 318 -17.14 -31.97 -15.93
C ALA A 318 -18.12 -32.96 -15.23
N PRO A 319 -19.40 -32.60 -15.04
CA PRO A 319 -20.04 -31.32 -15.41
C PRO A 319 -19.54 -30.15 -14.54
N PRO A 320 -19.70 -28.88 -15.01
CA PRO A 320 -19.35 -27.70 -14.22
C PRO A 320 -20.01 -27.69 -12.84
N SER A 321 -19.25 -27.33 -11.81
CA SER A 321 -19.74 -27.29 -10.42
C SER A 321 -20.31 -25.93 -10.06
N LEU A 322 -21.47 -25.90 -9.40
CA LEU A 322 -22.07 -24.65 -8.92
C LEU A 322 -21.38 -24.20 -7.62
N HIS A 323 -20.96 -22.95 -7.61
CA HIS A 323 -20.28 -22.28 -6.52
C HIS A 323 -20.85 -20.87 -6.32
N HIS A 324 -20.36 -20.16 -5.30
CA HIS A 324 -20.82 -18.81 -4.99
C HIS A 324 -19.64 -17.90 -4.65
N PHE A 325 -19.72 -16.66 -5.10
CA PHE A 325 -18.85 -15.59 -4.63
C PHE A 325 -19.57 -14.77 -3.56
N ASP A 326 -19.07 -14.84 -2.34
CA ASP A 326 -19.58 -14.12 -1.19
C ASP A 326 -18.97 -12.73 -1.06
N HIS A 327 -19.76 -11.81 -0.51
CA HIS A 327 -19.22 -10.51 -0.13
C HIS A 327 -18.40 -10.62 1.14
N THR A 328 -17.15 -10.18 1.09
CA THR A 328 -16.25 -10.22 2.24
C THR A 328 -15.65 -8.87 2.60
N GLN A 329 -15.71 -7.85 1.74
CA GLN A 329 -14.94 -6.62 1.96
C GLN A 329 -15.20 -5.88 3.29
N ASP A 330 -16.44 -5.61 3.69
CA ASP A 330 -16.73 -4.50 4.62
C ASP A 330 -17.49 -4.88 5.90
N GLY A 331 -17.58 -6.18 6.21
CA GLY A 331 -18.26 -6.68 7.41
C GLY A 331 -19.78 -6.57 7.38
N SER A 332 -20.37 -6.00 6.31
CA SER A 332 -21.82 -5.76 6.22
C SER A 332 -22.66 -7.03 6.18
N VAL A 333 -22.11 -8.12 5.62
CA VAL A 333 -22.77 -9.44 5.56
C VAL A 333 -22.31 -10.34 6.71
N ASN A 334 -21.00 -10.40 6.93
CA ASN A 334 -20.41 -11.17 8.03
C ASN A 334 -19.31 -10.32 8.67
N ARG A 335 -19.48 -9.97 9.95
CA ARG A 335 -18.48 -9.18 10.70
C ARG A 335 -17.10 -9.86 10.83
N ALA A 336 -17.01 -11.16 10.54
CA ALA A 336 -15.73 -11.85 10.49
C ALA A 336 -14.90 -11.47 9.24
N HIS A 337 -15.52 -10.84 8.23
CA HIS A 337 -14.88 -10.40 7.00
C HIS A 337 -14.82 -8.86 7.00
N ASP A 338 -13.69 -8.28 7.37
CA ASP A 338 -13.46 -6.82 7.41
C ASP A 338 -12.09 -6.52 6.79
N HIS A 339 -12.11 -6.22 5.49
CA HIS A 339 -10.95 -5.98 4.64
C HIS A 339 -10.89 -4.49 4.30
N THR A 340 -9.77 -3.84 4.63
CA THR A 340 -9.51 -2.45 4.27
C THR A 340 -8.56 -2.42 3.08
N TYR A 341 -8.93 -1.67 2.02
CA TYR A 341 -8.14 -1.55 0.79
C TYR A 341 -6.70 -1.04 1.02
N VAL A 342 -5.72 -1.79 0.51
CA VAL A 342 -4.28 -1.57 0.55
C VAL A 342 -3.63 -2.08 -0.77
N PRO A 343 -3.19 -1.20 -1.68
CA PRO A 343 -2.36 -1.59 -2.83
C PRO A 343 -1.07 -2.31 -2.38
N VAL A 344 -0.69 -3.45 -2.99
CA VAL A 344 0.50 -4.24 -2.56
C VAL A 344 1.49 -4.45 -3.70
N VAL A 345 2.79 -4.26 -3.38
CA VAL A 345 3.92 -4.87 -4.10
C VAL A 345 4.61 -5.77 -3.08
N PRO A 346 4.91 -7.05 -3.36
CA PRO A 346 5.43 -7.96 -2.33
C PRO A 346 6.67 -7.37 -1.68
N SER A 347 6.58 -7.04 -0.40
CA SER A 347 7.70 -6.59 0.42
C SER A 347 8.52 -7.81 0.86
N ALA A 348 9.84 -7.66 1.04
CA ALA A 348 10.60 -8.60 1.87
C ALA A 348 9.96 -8.64 3.27
N PRO A 349 9.96 -9.78 3.98
CA PRO A 349 9.24 -9.91 5.26
C PRO A 349 9.67 -8.83 6.25
N ALA A 350 8.75 -7.92 6.58
CA ALA A 350 9.00 -6.82 7.49
C ALA A 350 8.94 -7.29 8.95
N ALA A 351 9.89 -6.82 9.76
CA ALA A 351 9.77 -6.84 11.21
C ALA A 351 8.50 -6.09 11.67
N ALA A 352 7.93 -6.51 12.80
CA ALA A 352 6.65 -6.05 13.35
C ALA A 352 6.37 -4.54 13.20
N GLY A 353 5.18 -4.20 12.68
CA GLY A 353 4.74 -2.82 12.46
C GLY A 353 4.56 -1.98 13.73
N PRO A 354 4.41 -0.65 13.60
CA PRO A 354 4.27 0.26 14.75
C PRO A 354 2.99 0.01 15.54
N ARG A 355 3.05 0.25 16.86
CA ARG A 355 1.90 0.17 17.79
C ARG A 355 1.02 1.42 17.65
N GLY A 356 -0.28 1.25 17.46
CA GLY A 356 -1.27 2.35 17.41
C GLY A 356 -1.70 2.84 18.79
N PRO A 357 -2.53 3.89 18.89
CA PRO A 357 -2.94 4.49 20.17
C PRO A 357 -3.88 3.62 21.01
N ASP A 358 -4.35 2.48 20.50
CA ASP A 358 -5.02 1.44 21.30
C ASP A 358 -4.07 0.68 22.23
N ASP A 359 -2.77 0.67 21.93
CA ASP A 359 -1.78 0.02 22.78
C ASP A 359 -1.58 0.86 24.05
N PRO A 360 -1.73 0.29 25.26
CA PRO A 360 -1.47 1.00 26.52
C PRO A 360 -0.07 1.61 26.64
N ALA A 361 0.90 1.12 25.87
CA ALA A 361 2.26 1.65 25.80
C ALA A 361 2.42 2.83 24.82
N HIS A 362 1.39 3.19 24.05
CA HIS A 362 1.43 4.32 23.14
C HIS A 362 1.36 5.65 23.91
N PRO A 363 2.19 6.67 23.58
CA PRO A 363 2.25 7.94 24.31
C PRO A 363 0.91 8.68 24.40
N ASP A 364 0.04 8.52 23.41
CA ASP A 364 -1.28 9.18 23.38
C ASP A 364 -2.45 8.28 23.84
N HIS A 365 -2.18 7.06 24.29
CA HIS A 365 -3.24 6.14 24.75
C HIS A 365 -4.07 6.75 25.88
N ALA A 366 -3.41 7.36 26.86
CA ALA A 366 -4.10 8.01 27.98
C ALA A 366 -5.02 9.15 27.52
N MET A 367 -4.62 9.89 26.49
CA MET A 367 -5.42 10.96 25.91
C MET A 367 -6.61 10.41 25.12
N LEU A 368 -6.42 9.32 24.36
CA LEU A 368 -7.51 8.62 23.69
C LEU A 368 -8.58 8.17 24.68
N GLU A 369 -8.17 7.57 25.81
CA GLU A 369 -9.11 7.13 26.84
C GLU A 369 -9.87 8.28 27.50
N GLN A 370 -9.21 9.43 27.71
CA GLN A 370 -9.87 10.66 28.17
C GLN A 370 -10.93 11.13 27.18
N ILE A 371 -10.60 11.11 25.88
CA ILE A 371 -11.53 11.49 24.81
C ILE A 371 -12.71 10.52 24.73
N ARG A 372 -12.45 9.21 24.69
CA ARG A 372 -13.48 8.16 24.67
C ARG A 372 -14.43 8.29 25.86
N GLY A 373 -13.90 8.53 27.06
CA GLY A 373 -14.69 8.76 28.26
C GLY A 373 -15.57 10.01 28.18
N GLY A 374 -15.11 11.05 27.49
CA GLY A 374 -15.86 12.27 27.22
C GLY A 374 -16.97 12.10 26.18
N VAL A 375 -16.65 11.47 25.04
CA VAL A 375 -17.61 11.16 23.97
C VAL A 375 -18.71 10.24 24.48
N ARG A 376 -18.38 9.23 25.30
CA ARG A 376 -19.38 8.36 25.93
C ARG A 376 -20.41 9.12 26.76
N LYS A 377 -19.98 10.15 27.51
CA LYS A 377 -20.92 11.01 28.28
C LYS A 377 -21.82 11.84 27.37
N ILE A 378 -21.33 12.26 26.20
CA ILE A 378 -22.13 12.95 25.20
C ILE A 378 -23.18 11.99 24.63
N ASP A 379 -22.79 10.79 24.22
CA ASP A 379 -23.70 9.76 23.70
C ASP A 379 -24.80 9.39 24.72
N GLU A 380 -24.41 9.16 25.98
CA GLU A 380 -25.35 8.88 27.08
C GLU A 380 -26.36 10.01 27.29
N SER A 381 -25.93 11.28 27.14
CA SER A 381 -26.80 12.45 27.31
C SER A 381 -27.89 12.56 26.24
N VAL A 382 -27.70 11.91 25.09
CA VAL A 382 -28.67 11.85 23.98
C VAL A 382 -29.32 10.46 23.83
N GLY A 383 -29.08 9.55 24.78
CA GLY A 383 -29.70 8.23 24.81
C GLY A 383 -29.13 7.23 23.81
N LYS A 384 -27.89 7.44 23.35
CA LYS A 384 -27.18 6.58 22.39
C LYS A 384 -26.06 5.80 23.11
N PRO A 385 -25.79 4.52 22.77
CA PRO A 385 -24.58 3.84 23.23
C PRO A 385 -23.33 4.30 22.46
N TYR A 386 -22.15 4.10 23.04
CA TYR A 386 -20.88 4.30 22.34
C TYR A 386 -20.73 3.25 21.22
N ASP A 387 -20.55 3.70 19.97
CA ASP A 387 -20.46 2.84 18.78
C ASP A 387 -19.29 3.27 17.86
N ASP A 388 -19.21 2.67 16.67
CA ASP A 388 -18.13 2.92 15.72
C ASP A 388 -18.09 4.38 15.24
N MET A 389 -19.24 5.08 15.21
CA MET A 389 -19.26 6.52 14.91
C MET A 389 -18.65 7.33 16.05
N SER A 390 -18.95 6.95 17.29
CA SER A 390 -18.34 7.55 18.49
C SER A 390 -16.83 7.34 18.53
N GLU A 391 -16.36 6.18 18.06
CA GLU A 391 -14.92 5.88 17.93
C GLU A 391 -14.26 6.74 16.85
N ARG A 392 -14.88 6.89 15.67
CA ARG A 392 -14.38 7.79 14.60
C ARG A 392 -14.28 9.25 15.05
N VAL A 393 -15.27 9.71 15.81
CA VAL A 393 -15.24 11.04 16.45
C VAL A 393 -14.11 11.14 17.46
N SER A 394 -13.92 10.11 18.30
CA SER A 394 -12.87 10.09 19.33
C SER A 394 -11.47 10.13 18.71
N ARG A 395 -11.27 9.40 17.61
CA ARG A 395 -9.99 9.33 16.88
C ARG A 395 -9.70 10.61 16.12
N SER A 396 -10.70 11.15 15.44
CA SER A 396 -10.60 12.44 14.75
C SER A 396 -10.24 13.55 15.74
N LEU A 397 -10.87 13.54 16.92
CA LEU A 397 -10.60 14.51 17.97
C LEU A 397 -9.20 14.33 18.57
N LEU A 398 -8.72 13.09 18.75
CA LEU A 398 -7.35 12.81 19.20
C LEU A 398 -6.31 13.35 18.21
N ALA A 399 -6.53 13.16 16.92
CA ALA A 399 -5.67 13.73 15.89
C ALA A 399 -5.69 15.26 15.91
N ALA A 400 -6.87 15.87 16.04
CA ALA A 400 -7.03 17.32 16.16
C ALA A 400 -6.34 17.89 17.42
N CYS A 401 -6.24 17.13 18.51
CA CYS A 401 -5.48 17.52 19.69
C CYS A 401 -3.98 17.72 19.40
N LYS A 402 -3.41 17.04 18.39
CA LYS A 402 -2.02 17.22 17.97
C LYS A 402 -1.87 18.19 16.81
N ASP A 403 -2.81 18.18 15.87
CA ASP A 403 -2.83 19.09 14.74
C ASP A 403 -4.21 19.74 14.57
N ASN A 404 -4.32 20.96 15.11
CA ASN A 404 -5.48 21.83 14.99
C ASN A 404 -5.23 23.01 14.03
N SER A 405 -4.28 22.86 13.10
CA SER A 405 -3.89 23.93 12.17
C SER A 405 -5.03 24.30 11.20
N GLU A 406 -5.86 23.33 10.81
CA GLU A 406 -7.03 23.51 9.92
C GLU A 406 -8.08 24.44 10.54
N ALA A 407 -8.20 24.50 11.86
CA ALA A 407 -9.07 25.45 12.56
C ALA A 407 -8.53 26.89 12.56
N HIS A 408 -7.28 27.09 12.12
CA HIS A 408 -6.58 28.38 12.15
C HIS A 408 -5.95 28.71 10.78
N PRO A 409 -6.71 28.68 9.68
CA PRO A 409 -6.17 28.79 8.31
C PRO A 409 -5.53 30.15 8.01
N HIS A 410 -5.79 31.16 8.84
CA HIS A 410 -5.24 32.51 8.70
C HIS A 410 -3.92 32.74 9.47
N VAL A 411 -3.45 31.75 10.23
CA VAL A 411 -2.20 31.86 11.00
C VAL A 411 -1.04 31.33 10.15
N THR A 412 -0.17 32.24 9.72
CA THR A 412 1.07 31.87 9.02
C THR A 412 2.13 31.41 10.03
N GLY A 413 2.76 30.27 9.78
CA GLY A 413 3.76 29.68 10.70
C GLY A 413 3.16 29.05 11.95
N TYR A 414 2.00 28.40 11.84
CA TYR A 414 1.36 27.66 12.94
C TYR A 414 2.29 26.56 13.47
N ALA A 415 2.86 26.74 14.65
CA ALA A 415 3.72 25.74 15.28
C ALA A 415 2.88 24.68 15.98
N LEU A 416 3.01 23.41 15.57
CA LEU A 416 2.23 22.31 16.14
C LEU A 416 2.65 22.03 17.59
N ALA A 417 3.94 22.10 17.90
CA ALA A 417 4.47 21.73 19.22
C ALA A 417 3.96 22.61 20.36
N SER A 418 3.71 23.91 20.12
CA SER A 418 3.19 24.84 21.13
C SER A 418 1.66 24.83 21.23
N ASN A 419 0.96 24.48 20.15
CA ASN A 419 -0.50 24.47 20.10
C ASN A 419 -1.13 23.09 20.40
N ALA A 420 -0.36 22.01 20.29
CA ALA A 420 -0.82 20.67 20.65
C ALA A 420 -1.22 20.56 22.13
N LEU A 421 -2.26 19.77 22.36
CA LEU A 421 -2.71 19.40 23.69
C LEU A 421 -1.81 18.28 24.24
N SER A 422 -1.52 18.37 25.53
CA SER A 422 -0.76 17.36 26.28
C SER A 422 -1.65 16.35 26.99
N ARG A 423 -2.91 16.72 27.26
CA ARG A 423 -3.99 15.90 27.83
C ARG A 423 -5.36 16.49 27.47
N VAL A 424 -6.43 15.78 27.78
CA VAL A 424 -7.81 16.29 27.64
C VAL A 424 -8.51 16.24 28.99
N ASP A 425 -8.82 17.42 29.55
CA ASP A 425 -9.49 17.58 30.84
C ASP A 425 -11.03 17.59 30.66
N HIS A 426 -11.52 18.11 29.52
CA HIS A 426 -12.94 18.13 29.18
C HIS A 426 -13.20 17.81 27.70
N VAL A 427 -14.29 17.08 27.44
CA VAL A 427 -14.86 16.91 26.09
C VAL A 427 -16.29 17.43 26.11
N VAL A 428 -16.61 18.35 25.21
CA VAL A 428 -17.92 19.02 25.18
C VAL A 428 -18.46 19.15 23.76
N MET A 429 -19.77 19.02 23.59
CA MET A 429 -20.45 19.23 22.30
C MET A 429 -21.10 20.61 22.27
N SER A 430 -20.92 21.36 21.18
CA SER A 430 -21.61 22.63 20.95
C SER A 430 -22.98 22.43 20.32
N LYS A 431 -23.81 23.47 20.35
CA LYS A 431 -25.09 23.50 19.64
C LYS A 431 -24.95 23.53 18.10
N THR A 432 -23.72 23.68 17.59
CA THR A 432 -23.44 23.75 16.15
C THR A 432 -22.95 22.42 15.56
N GLY A 433 -22.94 21.33 16.35
CA GLY A 433 -22.45 20.03 15.89
C GLY A 433 -20.93 19.83 16.05
N ASN A 434 -20.24 20.70 16.78
CA ASN A 434 -18.81 20.53 17.04
C ASN A 434 -18.56 19.77 18.35
N VAL A 435 -17.54 18.90 18.36
CA VAL A 435 -17.02 18.28 19.57
C VAL A 435 -15.65 18.88 19.88
N PHE A 436 -15.49 19.42 21.09
CA PHE A 436 -14.27 20.09 21.55
C PHE A 436 -13.55 19.23 22.60
N ALA A 437 -12.24 19.11 22.45
CA ALA A 437 -11.32 18.67 23.49
C ALA A 437 -10.65 19.89 24.12
N VAL A 438 -10.63 19.98 25.44
CA VAL A 438 -10.12 21.12 26.20
C VAL A 438 -9.07 20.67 27.21
N GLU A 439 -7.92 21.33 27.21
CA GLU A 439 -6.87 21.22 28.23
C GLU A 439 -6.92 22.46 29.13
N GLY A 440 -7.03 22.26 30.44
CA GLY A 440 -7.23 23.32 31.43
C GLY A 440 -8.68 23.50 31.85
N ARG A 441 -8.91 24.41 32.80
CA ARG A 441 -10.27 24.72 33.27
C ARG A 441 -11.01 25.55 32.23
N MET A 442 -12.30 25.27 32.02
CA MET A 442 -13.13 26.00 31.03
C MET A 442 -13.28 27.50 31.32
N ASP A 443 -13.07 27.94 32.57
CA ASP A 443 -13.09 29.34 33.00
C ASP A 443 -11.72 30.03 32.95
N ASP A 444 -10.65 29.30 32.60
CA ASP A 444 -9.30 29.83 32.46
C ASP A 444 -9.07 30.34 31.02
N PRO A 445 -8.75 31.63 30.79
CA PRO A 445 -8.48 32.15 29.45
C PRO A 445 -7.24 31.53 28.76
N ALA A 446 -6.38 30.83 29.50
CA ALA A 446 -5.22 30.12 28.97
C ALA A 446 -5.50 28.66 28.54
N HIS A 447 -6.75 28.19 28.61
CA HIS A 447 -7.09 26.84 28.16
C HIS A 447 -6.76 26.63 26.67
N LYS A 448 -6.27 25.44 26.33
CA LYS A 448 -6.10 25.03 24.93
C LYS A 448 -7.30 24.22 24.49
N ARG A 449 -7.65 24.31 23.21
CA ARG A 449 -8.74 23.53 22.64
C ARG A 449 -8.43 23.05 21.24
N ALA A 450 -8.92 21.86 20.94
CA ALA A 450 -9.06 21.31 19.60
C ALA A 450 -10.53 20.95 19.36
N HIS A 451 -10.96 20.92 18.10
CA HIS A 451 -12.32 20.53 17.78
C HIS A 451 -12.40 19.77 16.47
N VAL A 452 -13.49 19.02 16.33
CA VAL A 452 -13.92 18.40 15.09
C VAL A 452 -15.41 18.64 14.88
N GLU A 453 -15.80 18.79 13.62
CA GLU A 453 -17.21 18.81 13.21
C GLU A 453 -17.73 17.36 13.21
N ILE A 454 -18.78 17.08 13.98
CA ILE A 454 -19.27 15.71 14.20
C ILE A 454 -19.69 15.04 12.88
N ASP A 455 -20.39 15.77 12.02
CA ASP A 455 -20.88 15.28 10.73
C ASP A 455 -19.74 14.91 9.77
N GLN A 456 -18.56 15.52 9.92
CA GLN A 456 -17.39 15.12 9.16
C GLN A 456 -16.68 13.95 9.84
N ALA A 457 -16.47 14.06 11.15
CA ALA A 457 -15.70 13.09 11.92
C ALA A 457 -16.31 11.68 11.88
N ILE A 458 -17.64 11.53 11.84
CA ILE A 458 -18.29 10.22 11.72
C ILE A 458 -18.01 9.51 10.38
N HIS A 459 -17.60 10.26 9.34
CA HIS A 459 -17.25 9.73 8.04
C HIS A 459 -15.74 9.54 7.85
N ILE A 460 -14.90 10.01 8.78
CA ILE A 460 -13.46 9.82 8.76
C ILE A 460 -13.14 8.43 9.35
N PRO A 461 -12.51 7.51 8.59
CA PRO A 461 -12.04 6.24 9.14
C PRO A 461 -11.05 6.43 10.28
N VAL A 462 -11.09 5.54 11.28
CA VAL A 462 -10.21 5.57 12.45
C VAL A 462 -8.75 5.60 12.02
N GLU A 463 -8.42 4.85 10.98
CA GLU A 463 -7.08 4.76 10.40
C GLU A 463 -6.64 6.12 9.89
N GLN A 464 -7.50 6.87 9.20
CA GLN A 464 -7.18 8.20 8.68
C GLN A 464 -6.91 9.20 9.82
N SER A 465 -7.67 9.11 10.92
CA SER A 465 -7.40 9.90 12.12
C SER A 465 -6.08 9.50 12.79
N ASP A 466 -5.80 8.20 12.94
CA ASP A 466 -4.55 7.69 13.52
C ASP A 466 -3.32 8.06 12.68
N GLN A 467 -3.49 8.17 11.37
CA GLN A 467 -2.47 8.65 10.45
C GLN A 467 -2.19 10.14 10.65
N LYS A 468 -3.24 10.96 10.75
CA LYS A 468 -3.10 12.38 11.08
C LYS A 468 -2.44 12.57 12.44
N LEU A 469 -2.80 11.75 13.42
CA LEU A 469 -2.15 11.71 14.74
C LEU A 469 -0.66 11.38 14.62
N LEU A 470 -0.29 10.33 13.88
CA LEU A 470 1.09 9.92 13.69
C LEU A 470 1.91 11.02 12.99
N ALA A 471 1.39 11.60 11.92
CA ALA A 471 2.04 12.69 11.20
C ALA A 471 2.24 13.92 12.09
N ALA A 472 1.21 14.30 12.86
CA ALA A 472 1.27 15.41 13.80
C ALA A 472 2.33 15.18 14.89
N ASN A 473 2.38 13.97 15.47
CA ASN A 473 3.39 13.62 16.47
C ASN A 473 4.81 13.68 15.93
N GLN A 474 5.03 13.24 14.68
CA GLN A 474 6.33 13.34 14.01
C GLN A 474 6.73 14.80 13.79
N ALA A 475 5.82 15.64 13.30
CA ALA A 475 6.07 17.07 13.10
C ALA A 475 6.38 17.79 14.43
N ILE A 476 5.62 17.49 15.50
CA ILE A 476 5.87 18.02 16.85
C ILE A 476 7.26 17.60 17.35
N ALA A 477 7.66 16.35 17.14
CA ALA A 477 8.99 15.87 17.56
C ALA A 477 10.12 16.58 16.81
N GLN A 478 9.94 16.82 15.50
CA GLN A 478 10.89 17.58 14.68
C GLN A 478 10.99 19.05 15.14
N GLU A 479 9.87 19.73 15.35
CA GLU A 479 9.84 21.12 15.84
C GLU A 479 10.55 21.25 17.21
N ARG A 480 10.30 20.32 18.14
CA ARG A 480 10.98 20.30 19.45
C ARG A 480 12.48 20.10 19.32
N THR A 481 12.91 19.23 18.42
CA THR A 481 14.33 18.96 18.18
C THR A 481 15.03 20.20 17.59
N LEU A 482 14.39 20.88 16.64
CA LEU A 482 14.89 22.12 16.05
C LEU A 482 14.96 23.26 17.08
N ALA A 483 13.94 23.41 17.93
CA ALA A 483 13.93 24.40 19.00
C ALA A 483 15.07 24.17 20.01
N GLN A 484 15.30 22.91 20.43
CA GLN A 484 16.41 22.56 21.32
C GLN A 484 17.79 22.87 20.68
N GLN A 485 17.97 22.60 19.39
CA GLN A 485 19.20 22.94 18.68
C GLN A 485 19.43 24.45 18.60
N GLN A 486 18.37 25.24 18.40
CA GLN A 486 18.45 26.71 18.39
C GLN A 486 18.76 27.28 19.78
N GLU A 487 18.21 26.71 20.85
CA GLU A 487 18.54 27.11 22.23
C GLU A 487 19.99 26.77 22.60
N LEU A 488 20.47 25.59 22.21
CA LEU A 488 21.88 25.19 22.40
C LEU A 488 22.84 26.11 21.61
N ALA A 489 22.49 26.47 20.38
CA ALA A 489 23.27 27.41 19.58
C ALA A 489 23.25 28.85 20.12
N ARG A 490 22.15 29.28 20.77
CA ARG A 490 22.08 30.56 21.49
C ARG A 490 22.90 30.57 22.77
N GLY A 491 22.90 29.48 23.54
CA GLY A 491 23.68 29.36 24.77
C GLY A 491 25.21 29.34 24.54
N MET A 492 25.67 29.00 23.35
CA MET A 492 27.10 29.07 22.97
C MET A 492 27.57 30.48 22.53
N ASN A 493 26.65 31.44 22.37
CA ASN A 493 26.93 32.81 21.93
C ASN A 493 26.74 33.88 23.01
N GLU A 494 26.48 33.50 24.27
CA GLU A 494 26.48 34.46 25.38
C GLU A 494 27.92 34.73 25.86
N PRO A 495 28.41 35.99 25.87
CA PRO A 495 29.71 36.31 26.45
C PRO A 495 29.63 36.14 27.98
N SER A 496 30.56 35.37 28.55
CA SER A 496 30.70 35.25 30.01
C SER A 496 30.79 36.64 30.66
N PRO A 497 30.00 36.95 31.70
CA PRO A 497 30.22 38.15 32.50
C PRO A 497 31.59 38.01 33.18
N GLY A 498 32.51 38.89 32.82
CA GLY A 498 33.86 38.93 33.39
C GLY A 498 33.81 38.98 34.90
N GLY A 499 34.53 38.06 35.54
CA GLY A 499 34.80 38.12 36.98
C GLY A 499 35.56 39.39 37.33
N PRO A 500 35.31 40.01 38.49
CA PRO A 500 35.96 41.24 38.87
C PRO A 500 37.44 40.98 39.20
N ALA A 501 38.34 41.73 38.56
CA ALA A 501 39.74 41.83 38.91
C ALA A 501 39.95 43.08 39.79
N ARG A 502 40.05 42.86 41.10
CA ARG A 502 40.96 43.45 42.10
C ARG A 502 40.33 43.53 43.48
#